data_AF-A0A7D4JXD2-F1
#
_entry.id   AF-A0A7D4JXD2-F1
#
_cell.length_a   1.000
_cell.length_b   1.000
_cell.length_c   1.000
_cell.angle_alpha   90.00
_cell.angle_beta   90.00
_cell.angle_gamma   90.00
#
_symmetry.space_group_name_H-M   'P 1'
#
loop_
_entity.id
_entity.type
_entity.pdbx_description
1 polymer ?
#
loop_
_entity_poly.entity_id
_entity_poly.type
_entity_poly.pdbx_seq_one_letter_code
_entity_poly.pdbx_strand_id
1 'polypeptide(L)'
;MGIKNIYSKKNTLRKILSIYSLVFIGIICFLFLLLVIGFHYGVRHDLYTFANHEEKQVEILKEKIISSQNFNSTWVPDNIGYIQLNNENEVINSNMKIEDQENALDYLDGKQIPFSKGYFSKVVYNNRVCVFKYRIGVLYSSDWANAHLPRVESLFIFIIALTLLIPTMWFAKSVTRHIYKDVLPLQKALVSIGNGDLNIPVPSSLSISEFRELGNLMDHMRVDLKATLEELWNSEHKIREQTTQMLHDYRSPLTVARANAEFMKEDLSQLTLFLSDKDKEKMNENLLKYTESIIFNLNRLEEVADRLQLQLSNENNDQLVKEPLPLDSLNLKINQEGHILSEQYGNEWKSQFQDTDDYTTTEESAIHQALTNIILNACEHGHSPQSIHLTFIVSNGKAEYKITNSGSHFSDAALVHATDKGFSEKKNYTQNIKGVGLYFTARVIRENGGELYLSNTPEGYACVQVIIPVVKKK
;
A
#
# COMPACT_ATOMS: atom_id res chain seq x y z
N MET A 1 14.25 18.07 -2.95
CA MET A 1 13.51 19.34 -3.07
C MET A 1 12.04 19.05 -2.72
N GLY A 2 11.71 18.87 -1.44
CA GLY A 2 11.06 19.92 -0.66
C GLY A 2 9.54 19.73 -0.60
N ILE A 3 9.04 18.66 0.04
CA ILE A 3 7.61 18.43 0.36
C ILE A 3 7.21 19.36 1.52
N LYS A 4 7.29 20.66 1.30
CA LYS A 4 6.86 21.70 2.24
C LYS A 4 6.19 22.82 1.44
N ASN A 5 4.93 22.59 1.06
CA ASN A 5 3.88 23.62 0.97
C ASN A 5 2.62 23.07 0.28
N ILE A 6 1.81 22.29 1.01
CA ILE A 6 0.38 22.17 0.73
C ILE A 6 -0.43 22.37 2.03
N TYR A 7 0.00 23.28 2.90
CA TYR A 7 -0.87 23.82 3.95
C TYR A 7 -1.74 24.94 3.36
N SER A 8 -2.56 24.59 2.37
CA SER A 8 -3.67 25.45 1.96
C SER A 8 -4.65 25.48 3.14
N LYS A 9 -5.06 26.69 3.55
CA LYS A 9 -6.09 27.04 4.55
C LYS A 9 -7.41 26.26 4.35
N LYS A 10 -7.42 24.96 4.56
CA LYS A 10 -8.54 24.06 4.24
C LYS A 10 -9.31 23.73 5.51
N ASN A 11 -10.61 23.50 5.33
CA ASN A 11 -11.54 23.17 6.41
C ASN A 11 -11.15 21.81 7.01
N THR A 12 -10.41 21.84 8.13
CA THR A 12 -10.11 20.64 8.90
C THR A 12 -11.38 20.12 9.57
N LEU A 13 -11.46 18.82 9.81
CA LEU A 13 -12.60 18.21 10.50
C LEU A 13 -12.82 18.88 11.86
N ARG A 14 -11.74 19.14 12.60
CA ARG A 14 -11.80 19.86 13.89
C ARG A 14 -12.37 21.26 13.75
N LYS A 15 -11.96 22.02 12.73
CA LYS A 15 -12.45 23.39 12.50
C LYS A 15 -13.92 23.39 12.09
N ILE A 16 -14.32 22.44 11.24
CA ILE A 16 -15.73 22.25 10.86
C ILE A 16 -16.55 21.96 12.10
N LEU A 17 -16.19 20.94 12.87
CA LEU A 17 -16.90 20.57 14.11
C LEU A 17 -16.98 21.75 15.08
N SER A 18 -15.88 22.48 15.27
CA SER A 18 -15.87 23.67 16.13
C SER A 18 -16.82 24.78 15.65
N ILE A 19 -16.89 25.05 14.34
CA ILE A 19 -17.83 26.02 13.77
C ILE A 19 -19.28 25.56 13.98
N TYR A 20 -19.59 24.30 13.63
CA TYR A 20 -20.93 23.75 13.81
C TYR A 20 -21.35 23.75 15.30
N SER A 21 -20.44 23.43 16.22
CA SER A 21 -20.69 23.50 17.66
C SER A 21 -20.94 24.93 18.14
N LEU A 22 -20.16 25.91 17.67
CA LEU A 22 -20.37 27.33 18.01
C LEU A 22 -21.73 27.83 17.49
N VAL A 23 -22.11 27.47 16.26
CA VAL A 23 -23.41 27.81 15.69
C VAL A 23 -24.54 27.16 16.49
N PHE A 24 -24.40 25.89 16.85
CA PHE A 24 -25.37 25.17 17.67
C PHE A 24 -25.57 25.80 19.05
N ILE A 25 -24.47 26.10 19.76
CA ILE A 25 -24.52 26.80 21.05
C ILE A 25 -25.15 28.18 20.88
N GLY A 26 -24.77 28.92 19.84
CA GLY A 26 -25.35 30.23 19.53
C GLY A 26 -26.86 30.18 19.30
N ILE A 27 -27.36 29.18 18.57
CA ILE A 27 -28.80 28.98 18.35
C ILE A 27 -29.52 28.68 19.68
N ILE A 28 -28.98 27.80 20.51
CA ILE A 28 -29.60 27.48 21.81
C ILE A 28 -29.62 28.71 22.72
N CYS A 29 -28.49 29.43 22.85
CA CYS A 29 -28.42 30.64 23.65
C CYS A 29 -29.39 31.71 23.16
N PHE A 30 -29.52 31.87 21.84
CA PHE A 30 -30.45 32.82 21.23
C PHE A 30 -31.92 32.44 21.48
N LEU A 31 -32.28 31.17 21.30
CA LEU A 31 -33.64 30.68 21.58
C LEU A 31 -33.99 30.79 23.07
N PHE A 32 -33.04 30.50 23.94
CA PHE A 32 -33.21 30.67 25.38
C PHE A 32 -33.40 32.14 25.76
N LEU A 33 -32.60 33.04 25.18
CA LEU A 33 -32.75 34.49 25.38
C LEU A 33 -34.15 34.96 24.91
N LEU A 34 -34.62 34.50 23.75
CA LEU A 34 -35.97 34.81 23.27
C LEU A 34 -37.05 34.29 24.21
N LEU A 35 -36.86 33.11 24.81
CA LEU A 35 -37.79 32.55 25.79
C LEU A 35 -37.86 33.41 27.06
N VAL A 36 -36.72 33.87 27.57
CA VAL A 36 -36.64 34.77 28.74
C VAL A 36 -37.28 36.13 28.43
N ILE A 37 -36.98 36.71 27.27
CA ILE A 37 -37.60 37.98 26.84
C ILE A 37 -39.10 37.80 26.68
N GLY A 38 -39.55 36.69 26.07
CA GLY A 38 -40.95 36.35 25.91
C GLY A 38 -41.68 36.19 27.25
N PHE A 39 -41.01 35.59 28.25
CA PHE A 39 -41.53 35.52 29.63
C PHE A 39 -41.78 36.91 30.21
N HIS A 40 -40.76 37.77 30.20
CA HIS A 40 -40.88 39.13 30.75
C HIS A 40 -41.88 39.99 29.98
N TYR A 41 -41.95 39.84 28.66
CA TYR A 41 -42.92 40.53 27.83
C TYR A 41 -44.35 40.09 28.17
N GLY A 42 -44.56 38.78 28.37
CA GLY A 42 -45.87 38.25 28.75
C GLY A 42 -46.35 38.78 30.10
N VAL A 43 -45.45 38.88 31.08
CA VAL A 43 -45.79 39.50 32.37
C VAL A 43 -46.05 41.00 32.23
N ARG A 44 -45.27 41.73 31.44
CA ARG A 44 -45.44 43.18 31.24
C ARG A 44 -46.78 43.55 30.59
N HIS A 45 -47.31 42.67 29.76
CA HIS A 45 -48.58 42.86 29.04
C HIS A 45 -49.75 42.10 29.68
N ASP A 46 -49.62 41.72 30.95
CA ASP A 46 -50.67 41.05 31.73
C ASP A 46 -51.23 39.78 31.06
N LEU A 47 -50.40 39.01 30.35
CA LEU A 47 -50.80 37.69 29.83
C LEU A 47 -50.81 36.62 30.93
N TYR A 48 -49.84 36.70 31.84
CA TYR A 48 -49.72 35.86 33.04
C TYR A 48 -48.93 36.59 34.12
N THR A 49 -49.06 36.14 35.37
CA THR A 49 -48.46 36.78 36.55
C THR A 49 -47.12 36.16 36.94
N PHE A 50 -46.32 36.85 37.77
CA PHE A 50 -45.17 36.21 38.42
C PHE A 50 -45.63 35.14 39.41
N ALA A 51 -44.79 34.12 39.62
CA ALA A 51 -45.13 32.99 40.49
C ALA A 51 -45.47 33.37 41.94
N ASN A 52 -44.96 34.49 42.45
CA ASN A 52 -45.22 34.98 43.80
C ASN A 52 -46.32 36.06 43.88
N HIS A 53 -47.18 36.16 42.87
CA HIS A 53 -48.21 37.21 42.83
C HIS A 53 -49.21 37.11 43.99
N GLU A 54 -49.77 35.92 44.24
CA GLU A 54 -50.73 35.72 45.34
C GLU A 54 -50.08 35.89 46.72
N GLU A 55 -48.82 35.47 46.87
CA GLU A 55 -48.04 35.67 48.10
C GLU A 55 -47.92 37.15 48.45
N LYS A 56 -47.55 37.99 47.46
CA LYS A 56 -47.48 39.45 47.64
C LYS A 56 -48.84 40.07 47.97
N GLN A 57 -49.91 39.60 47.35
CA GLN A 57 -51.27 40.05 47.68
C GLN A 57 -51.64 39.70 49.13
N VAL A 58 -51.34 38.48 49.59
CA VAL A 58 -51.54 38.07 50.98
C VAL A 58 -50.73 38.95 51.93
N GLU A 59 -49.46 39.22 51.61
CA GLU A 59 -48.60 40.08 52.44
C GLU A 59 -49.18 41.50 52.59
N ILE A 60 -49.61 42.12 51.49
CA ILE A 60 -50.27 43.43 51.49
C ILE A 60 -51.59 43.38 52.31
N LEU A 61 -52.37 42.30 52.18
CA LEU A 61 -53.60 42.12 52.97
C LEU A 61 -53.31 42.02 54.46
N LYS A 62 -52.25 41.31 54.86
CA LYS A 62 -51.84 41.22 56.26
C LYS A 62 -51.47 42.58 56.84
N GLU A 63 -50.68 43.36 56.13
CA GLU A 63 -50.31 44.71 56.55
C GLU A 63 -51.54 45.62 56.72
N LYS A 64 -52.50 45.52 55.79
CA LYS A 64 -53.76 46.25 55.87
C LYS A 64 -54.62 45.83 57.08
N ILE A 65 -54.70 44.54 57.38
CA ILE A 65 -55.49 44.01 58.52
C ILE A 65 -54.86 44.41 59.86
N ILE A 66 -53.53 44.35 59.96
CA ILE A 66 -52.80 44.75 61.17
C ILE A 66 -52.98 46.25 61.42
N SER A 67 -52.92 47.07 60.37
CA SER A 67 -53.07 48.54 60.51
C SER A 67 -54.50 48.98 60.82
N SER A 68 -55.53 48.36 60.23
CA SER A 68 -56.93 48.71 60.49
C SER A 68 -57.54 48.00 61.70
N GLN A 69 -56.86 46.99 62.27
CA GLN A 69 -57.39 46.09 63.30
C GLN A 69 -58.78 45.53 62.96
N ASN A 70 -59.03 45.31 61.67
CA ASN A 70 -60.33 44.86 61.17
C ASN A 70 -60.13 44.00 59.92
N PHE A 71 -61.02 43.05 59.70
CA PHE A 71 -61.06 42.21 58.52
C PHE A 71 -62.35 42.43 57.76
N ASN A 72 -62.23 42.67 56.46
CA ASN A 72 -63.37 42.72 55.55
C ASN A 72 -63.16 41.68 54.44
N SER A 73 -64.12 40.78 54.28
CA SER A 73 -64.09 39.75 53.25
C SER A 73 -63.97 40.30 51.83
N THR A 74 -64.46 41.52 51.58
CA THR A 74 -64.37 42.20 50.27
C THR A 74 -62.95 42.62 49.89
N TRP A 75 -61.99 42.61 50.82
CA TRP A 75 -60.60 42.91 50.50
C TRP A 75 -59.86 41.73 49.88
N VAL A 76 -60.35 40.51 50.07
CA VAL A 76 -59.67 39.29 49.62
C VAL A 76 -60.08 39.00 48.16
N PRO A 77 -59.13 38.95 47.22
CA PRO A 77 -59.38 38.50 45.84
C PRO A 77 -59.94 37.07 45.76
N ASP A 78 -60.74 36.78 44.74
CA ASP A 78 -61.40 35.47 44.57
C ASP A 78 -60.43 34.28 44.42
N ASN A 79 -59.19 34.54 44.00
CA ASN A 79 -58.15 33.52 43.87
C ASN A 79 -57.46 33.15 45.20
N ILE A 80 -57.70 33.91 46.28
CA ILE A 80 -57.14 33.66 47.62
C ILE A 80 -58.22 33.11 48.56
N GLY A 81 -57.93 31.97 49.17
CA GLY A 81 -58.76 31.43 50.24
C GLY A 81 -58.50 32.18 51.55
N TYR A 82 -59.52 32.42 52.37
CA TYR A 82 -59.40 32.90 53.73
C TYR A 82 -60.36 32.14 54.65
N ILE A 83 -59.94 31.98 55.90
CA ILE A 83 -60.76 31.50 57.01
C ILE A 83 -60.55 32.44 58.20
N GLN A 84 -61.64 32.93 58.76
CA GLN A 84 -61.67 33.80 59.93
C GLN A 84 -62.12 32.98 61.14
N LEU A 85 -61.32 33.02 62.21
CA LEU A 85 -61.52 32.24 63.43
C LEU A 85 -61.67 33.15 64.64
N ASN A 86 -62.51 32.76 65.60
CA ASN A 86 -62.62 33.41 66.91
C ASN A 86 -61.47 32.96 67.86
N ASN A 87 -61.50 33.41 69.11
CA ASN A 87 -60.49 33.04 70.13
C ASN A 87 -60.48 31.55 70.49
N GLU A 88 -61.55 30.83 70.16
CA GLU A 88 -61.74 29.40 70.45
C GLU A 88 -61.49 28.53 69.21
N ASN A 89 -60.90 29.11 68.15
CA ASN A 89 -60.66 28.48 66.84
C ASN A 89 -61.95 28.05 66.11
N GLU A 90 -63.10 28.61 66.44
CA GLU A 90 -64.34 28.37 65.71
C GLU A 90 -64.44 29.27 64.46
N VAL A 91 -64.98 28.71 63.38
CA VAL A 91 -65.10 29.38 62.08
C VAL A 91 -66.19 30.45 62.11
N ILE A 92 -65.80 31.71 61.93
CA ILE A 92 -66.70 32.86 61.81
C ILE A 92 -67.16 33.02 60.36
N ASN A 93 -66.21 33.03 59.42
CA ASN A 93 -66.47 33.26 58.01
C ASN A 93 -65.33 32.67 57.16
N SER A 94 -65.64 32.16 55.98
CA SER A 94 -64.67 31.49 55.11
C SER A 94 -65.16 31.44 53.67
N ASN A 95 -64.25 31.59 52.71
CA ASN A 95 -64.49 31.25 51.30
C ASN A 95 -63.78 29.93 50.89
N MET A 96 -63.11 29.26 51.84
CA MET A 96 -62.41 27.99 51.59
C MET A 96 -63.37 26.80 51.59
N LYS A 97 -63.04 25.77 50.80
CA LYS A 97 -63.71 24.44 50.87
C LYS A 97 -63.41 23.76 52.20
N ILE A 98 -64.26 22.84 52.64
CA ILE A 98 -64.14 22.14 53.94
C ILE A 98 -62.75 21.50 54.12
N GLU A 99 -62.24 20.79 53.11
CA GLU A 99 -60.88 20.20 53.13
C GLU A 99 -59.79 21.25 53.34
N ASP A 100 -59.94 22.45 52.76
CA ASP A 100 -58.98 23.54 52.90
C ASP A 100 -59.08 24.23 54.27
N GLN A 101 -60.26 24.23 54.88
CA GLN A 101 -60.46 24.70 56.25
C GLN A 101 -59.77 23.76 57.25
N GLU A 102 -59.90 22.45 57.08
CA GLU A 102 -59.19 21.45 57.89
C GLU A 102 -57.67 21.63 57.78
N ASN A 103 -57.15 21.80 56.54
CA ASN A 103 -55.73 22.09 56.33
C ASN A 103 -55.32 23.42 57.00
N ALA A 104 -56.16 24.45 56.98
CA ALA A 104 -55.86 25.73 57.63
C ALA A 104 -55.83 25.62 59.17
N LEU A 105 -56.64 24.74 59.78
CA LEU A 105 -56.59 24.44 61.20
C LEU A 105 -55.35 23.62 61.55
N ASP A 106 -55.03 22.59 60.75
CA ASP A 106 -53.80 21.82 60.87
C ASP A 106 -52.54 22.71 60.81
N TYR A 107 -52.55 23.74 59.96
CA TYR A 107 -51.50 24.76 59.89
C TYR A 107 -51.34 25.51 61.22
N LEU A 108 -52.46 25.89 61.87
CA LEU A 108 -52.44 26.61 63.14
C LEU A 108 -51.95 25.73 64.29
N ASP A 109 -52.24 24.44 64.25
CA ASP A 109 -51.70 23.41 65.16
C ASP A 109 -50.19 23.15 64.95
N GLY A 110 -49.58 23.79 63.95
CA GLY A 110 -48.16 23.64 63.63
C GLY A 110 -47.81 22.37 62.84
N LYS A 111 -48.81 21.68 62.28
CA LYS A 111 -48.57 20.52 61.40
C LYS A 111 -48.00 21.00 60.06
N GLN A 112 -47.10 20.20 59.49
CA GLN A 112 -46.58 20.48 58.15
C GLN A 112 -47.60 20.09 57.09
N ILE A 113 -47.90 21.03 56.19
CA ILE A 113 -48.84 20.81 55.10
C ILE A 113 -48.07 20.56 53.80
N PRO A 114 -48.37 19.47 53.08
CA PRO A 114 -47.79 19.23 51.77
C PRO A 114 -48.05 20.38 50.79
N PHE A 115 -47.03 20.76 50.02
CA PHE A 115 -47.14 21.83 49.00
C PHE A 115 -48.26 21.60 47.97
N SER A 116 -48.65 20.34 47.73
CA SER A 116 -49.77 19.98 46.86
C SER A 116 -51.13 20.52 47.34
N LYS A 117 -51.26 20.80 48.63
CA LYS A 117 -52.49 21.36 49.25
C LYS A 117 -52.51 22.90 49.26
N GLY A 118 -51.43 23.55 48.82
CA GLY A 118 -51.29 25.01 48.79
C GLY A 118 -50.47 25.57 49.95
N TYR A 119 -50.27 26.89 49.93
CA TYR A 119 -49.49 27.61 50.94
C TYR A 119 -50.43 28.36 51.88
N PHE A 120 -50.07 28.42 53.16
CA PHE A 120 -50.90 29.02 54.20
C PHE A 120 -50.15 30.14 54.92
N SER A 121 -50.88 31.18 55.31
CA SER A 121 -50.31 32.35 55.99
C SER A 121 -51.29 32.91 57.02
N LYS A 122 -50.88 33.05 58.28
CA LYS A 122 -51.75 33.63 59.33
C LYS A 122 -51.52 35.12 59.59
N VAL A 123 -52.56 35.78 60.10
CA VAL A 123 -52.55 37.13 60.68
C VAL A 123 -53.44 37.16 61.92
N VAL A 124 -53.03 37.89 62.96
CA VAL A 124 -53.78 38.05 64.21
C VAL A 124 -54.18 39.52 64.37
N TYR A 125 -55.44 39.79 64.68
CA TYR A 125 -55.97 41.14 64.91
C TYR A 125 -57.16 41.07 65.87
N ASN A 126 -57.36 42.06 66.75
CA ASN A 126 -58.48 42.14 67.70
C ASN A 126 -58.91 40.79 68.33
N ASN A 127 -57.95 40.00 68.84
CA ASN A 127 -58.22 38.68 69.41
C ASN A 127 -59.00 37.75 68.45
N ARG A 128 -58.63 37.77 67.17
CA ARG A 128 -59.12 36.88 66.11
C ARG A 128 -57.95 36.48 65.22
N VAL A 129 -58.07 35.32 64.59
CA VAL A 129 -57.05 34.80 63.67
C VAL A 129 -57.67 34.70 62.28
N CYS A 130 -56.95 35.18 61.27
CA CYS A 130 -57.29 34.89 59.87
C CYS A 130 -56.15 34.12 59.22
N VAL A 131 -56.48 33.03 58.56
CA VAL A 131 -55.53 32.23 57.77
C VAL A 131 -55.88 32.36 56.30
N PHE A 132 -54.89 32.71 55.50
CA PHE A 132 -54.98 32.77 54.04
C PHE A 132 -54.42 31.50 53.43
N LYS A 133 -55.06 31.01 52.38
CA LYS A 133 -54.56 29.97 51.47
C LYS A 133 -54.27 30.62 50.12
N TYR A 134 -53.04 30.47 49.66
CA TYR A 134 -52.57 30.99 48.37
C TYR A 134 -51.72 29.94 47.66
N ARG A 135 -51.41 30.20 46.39
CA ARG A 135 -50.60 29.35 45.53
C ARG A 135 -49.37 30.11 45.05
N ILE A 136 -48.26 29.39 44.93
CA ILE A 136 -47.05 29.87 44.25
C ILE A 136 -47.02 29.20 42.89
N GLY A 137 -47.17 29.99 41.83
CA GLY A 137 -47.28 29.49 40.46
C GLY A 137 -47.66 30.59 39.47
N VAL A 138 -47.34 30.38 38.20
CA VAL A 138 -47.64 31.32 37.12
C VAL A 138 -49.07 31.07 36.65
N LEU A 139 -49.95 32.06 36.85
CA LEU A 139 -51.36 32.01 36.44
C LEU A 139 -51.57 32.90 35.22
N TYR A 140 -52.45 32.49 34.30
CA TYR A 140 -52.92 33.41 33.26
C TYR A 140 -53.74 34.52 33.91
N SER A 141 -53.72 35.72 33.34
CA SER A 141 -54.56 36.80 33.85
C SER A 141 -56.05 36.65 33.49
N SER A 142 -56.37 35.74 32.55
CA SER A 142 -57.74 35.45 32.13
C SER A 142 -58.26 34.16 32.77
N ASP A 143 -59.43 34.24 33.40
CA ASP A 143 -60.10 33.08 34.00
C ASP A 143 -60.42 31.99 32.98
N TRP A 144 -60.81 32.40 31.76
CA TRP A 144 -61.05 31.47 30.67
C TRP A 144 -59.80 30.68 30.29
N ALA A 145 -58.64 31.35 30.25
CA ALA A 145 -57.35 30.72 29.93
C ALA A 145 -56.92 29.75 31.02
N ASN A 146 -57.08 30.12 32.29
CA ASN A 146 -56.81 29.21 33.42
C ASN A 146 -57.72 27.96 33.40
N ALA A 147 -58.95 28.08 32.89
CA ALA A 147 -59.90 26.96 32.81
C ALA A 147 -59.66 26.02 31.61
N HIS A 148 -59.21 26.53 30.46
CA HIS A 148 -59.15 25.77 29.21
C HIS A 148 -57.74 25.50 28.67
N LEU A 149 -56.73 26.29 29.06
CA LEU A 149 -55.35 26.12 28.59
C LEU A 149 -54.51 25.29 29.58
N PRO A 150 -53.47 24.59 29.08
CA PRO A 150 -52.47 23.99 29.96
C PRO A 150 -51.81 25.03 30.85
N ARG A 151 -51.38 24.61 32.04
CA ARG A 151 -50.60 25.45 32.96
C ARG A 151 -49.41 26.09 32.24
N VAL A 152 -49.15 27.35 32.56
CA VAL A 152 -48.09 28.14 31.93
C VAL A 152 -46.74 27.43 32.05
N GLU A 153 -46.46 26.82 33.20
CA GLU A 153 -45.22 26.08 33.43
C GLU A 153 -45.08 24.88 32.50
N SER A 154 -46.16 24.11 32.29
CA SER A 154 -46.15 22.97 31.38
C SER A 154 -45.88 23.41 29.94
N LEU A 155 -46.44 24.55 29.53
CA LEU A 155 -46.21 25.14 28.21
C LEU A 155 -44.74 25.58 28.07
N PHE A 156 -44.17 26.26 29.07
CA PHE A 156 -42.75 26.64 29.05
C PHE A 156 -41.81 25.43 29.06
N ILE A 157 -42.09 24.40 29.85
CA ILE A 157 -41.31 23.14 29.83
C ILE A 157 -41.35 22.52 28.44
N PHE A 158 -42.52 22.49 27.80
CA PHE A 158 -42.66 21.98 26.45
C PHE A 158 -41.85 22.80 25.43
N ILE A 159 -41.88 24.14 25.51
CA ILE A 159 -41.07 25.01 24.65
C ILE A 159 -39.57 24.77 24.91
N ILE A 160 -39.13 24.69 26.18
CA ILE A 160 -37.74 24.40 26.52
C ILE A 160 -37.31 23.07 25.90
N ALA A 161 -38.12 22.01 26.04
CA ALA A 161 -37.86 20.73 25.42
C ALA A 161 -37.70 20.85 23.90
N LEU A 162 -38.54 21.64 23.24
CA LEU A 162 -38.46 21.89 21.80
C LEU A 162 -37.19 22.67 21.40
N THR A 163 -36.81 23.68 22.19
CA THR A 163 -35.59 24.48 21.96
C THR A 163 -34.31 23.68 22.13
N LEU A 164 -34.35 22.57 22.88
CA LEU A 164 -33.24 21.64 22.98
C LEU A 164 -33.28 20.60 21.86
N LEU A 165 -34.46 20.03 21.58
CA LEU A 165 -34.61 18.90 20.66
C LEU A 165 -34.38 19.30 19.21
N ILE A 166 -35.02 20.38 18.72
CA ILE A 166 -34.93 20.77 17.30
C ILE A 166 -33.48 21.12 16.90
N PRO A 167 -32.76 22.01 17.60
CA PRO A 167 -31.40 22.35 17.22
C PRO A 167 -30.46 21.15 17.33
N THR A 168 -30.70 20.23 18.27
CA THR A 168 -29.89 19.02 18.43
C THR A 168 -30.06 18.09 17.24
N MET A 169 -31.30 17.83 16.81
CA MET A 169 -31.56 17.05 15.60
C MET A 169 -30.98 17.71 14.35
N TRP A 170 -31.11 19.04 14.23
CA TRP A 170 -30.52 19.79 13.13
C TRP A 170 -29.00 19.68 13.12
N PHE A 171 -28.34 19.88 14.26
CA PHE A 171 -26.89 19.77 14.42
C PHE A 171 -26.40 18.37 14.03
N ALA A 172 -27.01 17.32 14.58
CA ALA A 172 -26.68 15.94 14.26
C ALA A 172 -26.82 15.66 12.76
N LYS A 173 -27.95 16.05 12.15
CA LYS A 173 -28.19 15.85 10.71
C LYS A 173 -27.21 16.61 9.84
N SER A 174 -26.83 17.83 10.25
CA SER A 174 -25.93 18.70 9.50
C SER A 174 -24.50 18.17 9.51
N VAL A 175 -23.99 17.79 10.69
CA VAL A 175 -22.67 17.18 10.84
C VAL A 175 -22.59 15.86 10.07
N THR A 176 -23.58 14.98 10.23
CA THR A 176 -23.63 13.70 9.51
C THR A 176 -23.63 13.91 8.00
N ARG A 177 -24.48 14.81 7.47
CA ARG A 177 -24.51 15.10 6.02
C ARG A 177 -23.16 15.61 5.51
N HIS A 178 -22.47 16.46 6.28
CA HIS A 178 -21.18 17.00 5.88
C HIS A 178 -20.09 15.93 5.82
N ILE A 179 -20.04 15.04 6.82
CA ILE A 179 -19.08 13.93 6.87
C ILE A 179 -19.36 12.91 5.76
N TYR A 180 -20.61 12.47 5.62
CA TYR A 180 -20.99 11.45 4.62
C TYR A 180 -20.72 11.89 3.17
N LYS A 181 -20.78 13.20 2.89
CA LYS A 181 -20.48 13.74 1.57
C LYS A 181 -19.07 13.37 1.09
N ASP A 182 -18.11 13.32 2.00
CA ASP A 182 -16.71 13.01 1.68
C ASP A 182 -16.35 11.53 1.91
N VAL A 183 -17.02 10.86 2.85
CA VAL A 183 -16.77 9.44 3.14
C VAL A 183 -17.30 8.52 2.02
N LEU A 184 -18.49 8.80 1.46
CA LEU A 184 -19.09 7.95 0.43
C LEU A 184 -18.22 7.83 -0.85
N PRO A 185 -17.66 8.91 -1.41
CA PRO A 185 -16.76 8.81 -2.56
C PRO A 185 -15.48 8.02 -2.24
N LEU A 186 -14.88 8.20 -1.06
CA LEU A 186 -13.71 7.43 -0.62
C LEU A 186 -14.02 5.93 -0.53
N GLN A 187 -15.16 5.58 0.08
CA GLN A 187 -15.60 4.20 0.17
C GLN A 187 -15.79 3.57 -1.21
N LYS A 188 -16.43 4.28 -2.14
CA LYS A 188 -16.62 3.80 -3.52
C LYS A 188 -15.29 3.55 -4.22
N ALA A 189 -14.36 4.49 -4.12
CA ALA A 189 -13.04 4.33 -4.72
C ALA A 189 -12.25 3.17 -4.09
N LEU A 190 -12.34 2.95 -2.78
CA LEU A 190 -11.72 1.80 -2.12
C LEU A 190 -12.33 0.46 -2.59
N VAL A 191 -13.65 0.40 -2.77
CA VAL A 191 -14.32 -0.80 -3.32
C VAL A 191 -13.90 -1.05 -4.77
N SER A 192 -13.77 0.00 -5.60
CA SER A 192 -13.25 -0.14 -6.96
C SER A 192 -11.83 -0.70 -6.98
N ILE A 193 -10.93 -0.19 -6.14
CA ILE A 193 -9.56 -0.71 -5.98
C ILE A 193 -9.61 -2.18 -5.52
N GLY A 194 -10.43 -2.51 -4.52
CA GLY A 194 -10.58 -3.88 -4.01
C GLY A 194 -11.15 -4.87 -5.04
N ASN A 195 -11.92 -4.39 -6.01
CA ASN A 195 -12.43 -5.19 -7.14
C ASN A 195 -11.45 -5.26 -8.32
N GLY A 196 -10.26 -4.66 -8.22
CA GLY A 196 -9.25 -4.64 -9.28
C GLY A 196 -9.47 -3.56 -10.36
N ASP A 197 -10.46 -2.70 -10.21
CA ASP A 197 -10.65 -1.56 -11.14
C ASP A 197 -9.78 -0.38 -10.70
N LEU A 198 -8.51 -0.43 -11.15
CA LEU A 198 -7.52 0.60 -10.88
C LEU A 198 -7.58 1.76 -11.87
N ASN A 199 -8.54 1.81 -12.79
CA ASN A 199 -8.67 2.90 -13.75
C ASN A 199 -9.49 4.07 -13.22
N ILE A 200 -10.29 3.84 -12.18
CA ILE A 200 -11.09 4.88 -11.55
C ILE A 200 -10.22 5.68 -10.57
N PRO A 201 -10.01 6.99 -10.80
CA PRO A 201 -9.21 7.82 -9.90
C PRO A 201 -9.95 8.10 -8.60
N VAL A 202 -9.20 8.28 -7.52
CA VAL A 202 -9.78 8.71 -6.24
C VAL A 202 -10.19 10.19 -6.33
N PRO A 203 -11.40 10.57 -5.89
CA PRO A 203 -11.85 11.96 -5.94
C PRO A 203 -10.95 12.93 -5.17
N SER A 204 -10.40 13.94 -5.85
CA SER A 204 -9.54 14.97 -5.26
C SER A 204 -10.29 16.16 -4.66
N SER A 205 -11.58 16.30 -5.01
CA SER A 205 -12.45 17.41 -4.61
C SER A 205 -13.22 17.17 -3.30
N LEU A 206 -12.57 16.56 -2.31
CA LEU A 206 -13.14 16.34 -0.97
C LEU A 206 -13.17 17.66 -0.19
N SER A 207 -14.16 17.87 0.67
CA SER A 207 -14.32 19.13 1.40
C SER A 207 -13.42 19.23 2.65
N ILE A 208 -13.31 18.14 3.40
CA ILE A 208 -12.52 17.97 4.62
C ILE A 208 -11.05 17.73 4.25
N SER A 209 -10.15 18.46 4.90
CA SER A 209 -8.72 18.40 4.57
C SER A 209 -8.10 17.03 4.80
N GLU A 210 -8.41 16.41 5.93
CA GLU A 210 -7.90 15.09 6.34
C GLU A 210 -8.37 13.99 5.40
N PHE A 211 -9.63 14.05 4.96
CA PHE A 211 -10.16 13.11 3.96
C PHE A 211 -9.54 13.32 2.58
N ARG A 212 -9.24 14.57 2.20
CA ARG A 212 -8.50 14.85 0.96
C ARG A 212 -7.10 14.27 0.99
N GLU A 213 -6.41 14.39 2.12
CA GLU A 213 -5.07 13.81 2.30
C GLU A 213 -5.11 12.28 2.23
N LEU A 214 -6.06 11.65 2.92
CA LEU A 214 -6.30 10.20 2.82
C LEU A 214 -6.63 9.78 1.37
N GLY A 215 -7.48 10.55 0.68
CA GLY A 215 -7.82 10.30 -0.73
C GLY A 215 -6.61 10.38 -1.65
N ASN A 216 -5.73 11.36 -1.46
CA ASN A 216 -4.49 11.48 -2.22
C ASN A 216 -3.54 10.30 -1.96
N LEU A 217 -3.37 9.89 -0.70
CA LEU A 217 -2.56 8.71 -0.36
C LEU A 217 -3.13 7.44 -1.00
N MET A 218 -4.45 7.28 -0.97
CA MET A 218 -5.13 6.16 -1.61
C MET A 218 -4.95 6.17 -3.13
N ASP A 219 -4.95 7.35 -3.77
CA ASP A 219 -4.70 7.46 -5.21
C ASP A 219 -3.26 7.10 -5.59
N HIS A 220 -2.28 7.52 -4.77
CA HIS A 220 -0.89 7.12 -4.98
C HIS A 220 -0.75 5.60 -4.89
N MET A 221 -1.33 4.97 -3.86
CA MET A 221 -1.33 3.50 -3.75
C MET A 221 -2.01 2.83 -4.96
N ARG A 222 -3.12 3.38 -5.46
CA ARG A 222 -3.80 2.86 -6.66
C ARG A 222 -2.88 2.90 -7.88
N VAL A 223 -2.20 4.03 -8.09
CA VAL A 223 -1.29 4.23 -9.22
C VAL A 223 -0.09 3.30 -9.11
N ASP A 224 0.53 3.22 -7.93
CA ASP A 224 1.67 2.33 -7.69
C ASP A 224 1.28 0.87 -7.90
N LEU A 225 0.14 0.44 -7.33
CA LEU A 225 -0.38 -0.92 -7.53
C LEU A 225 -0.63 -1.23 -9.01
N LYS A 226 -1.19 -0.27 -9.77
CA LYS A 226 -1.40 -0.42 -11.21
C LYS A 226 -0.08 -0.60 -11.94
N ALA A 227 0.91 0.24 -11.64
CA ALA A 227 2.24 0.14 -12.24
C ALA A 227 2.91 -1.21 -11.92
N THR A 228 2.87 -1.66 -10.66
CA THR A 228 3.42 -2.97 -10.26
C THR A 228 2.73 -4.12 -11.00
N LEU A 229 1.40 -4.09 -11.14
CA LEU A 229 0.66 -5.14 -11.84
C LEU A 229 0.96 -5.15 -13.35
N GLU A 230 1.09 -3.98 -13.97
CA GLU A 230 1.48 -3.86 -15.38
C GLU A 230 2.91 -4.38 -15.60
N GLU A 231 3.83 -4.08 -14.69
CA GLU A 231 5.21 -4.59 -14.72
C GLU A 231 5.25 -6.12 -14.56
N LEU A 232 4.51 -6.66 -13.59
CA LEU A 232 4.37 -8.11 -13.39
C LEU A 232 3.82 -8.81 -14.62
N TRP A 233 2.76 -8.25 -15.23
CA TRP A 233 2.13 -8.85 -16.40
C TRP A 233 3.06 -8.84 -17.62
N ASN A 234 3.78 -7.73 -17.83
CA ASN A 234 4.79 -7.63 -18.89
C ASN A 234 5.93 -8.63 -18.66
N SER A 235 6.38 -8.80 -17.41
CA SER A 235 7.40 -9.78 -17.06
C SER A 235 6.93 -11.22 -17.31
N GLU A 236 5.72 -11.56 -16.88
CA GLU A 236 5.13 -12.89 -17.11
C GLU A 236 5.02 -13.18 -18.61
N HIS A 237 4.55 -12.21 -19.40
CA HIS A 237 4.44 -12.34 -20.85
C HIS A 237 5.81 -12.62 -21.49
N LYS A 238 6.84 -11.86 -21.09
CA LYS A 238 8.20 -12.03 -21.58
C LYS A 238 8.76 -13.41 -21.25
N ILE A 239 8.59 -13.88 -20.02
CA ILE A 239 9.01 -15.24 -19.60
C ILE A 239 8.30 -16.31 -20.44
N ARG A 240 7.01 -16.12 -20.73
CA ARG A 240 6.21 -17.07 -21.53
C ARG A 240 6.67 -17.12 -22.99
N GLU A 241 6.93 -15.97 -23.60
CA GLU A 241 7.47 -15.89 -24.96
C GLU A 241 8.86 -16.54 -25.03
N GLN A 242 9.73 -16.23 -24.09
CA GLN A 242 11.07 -16.80 -23.97
C GLN A 242 11.03 -18.33 -23.83
N THR A 243 10.20 -18.86 -22.93
CA THR A 243 10.04 -20.31 -22.73
C THR A 243 9.57 -21.00 -24.02
N THR A 244 8.65 -20.37 -24.75
CA THR A 244 8.14 -20.91 -26.01
C THR A 244 9.22 -20.96 -27.08
N GLN A 245 10.01 -19.89 -27.21
CA GLN A 245 11.15 -19.84 -28.12
C GLN A 245 12.23 -20.88 -27.74
N MET A 246 12.53 -21.04 -26.46
CA MET A 246 13.48 -22.05 -25.96
C MET A 246 13.03 -23.45 -26.34
N LEU A 247 11.76 -23.79 -26.09
CA LEU A 247 11.23 -25.12 -26.46
C LEU A 247 11.39 -25.41 -27.96
N HIS A 248 11.24 -24.39 -28.80
CA HIS A 248 11.51 -24.52 -30.23
C HIS A 248 13.00 -24.76 -30.51
N ASP A 249 13.88 -23.96 -29.90
CA ASP A 249 15.33 -24.03 -30.12
C ASP A 249 15.97 -25.31 -29.56
N TYR A 250 15.39 -25.92 -28.50
CA TYR A 250 15.76 -27.26 -28.00
C TYR A 250 15.28 -28.38 -28.92
N ARG A 251 14.04 -28.30 -29.43
CA ARG A 251 13.44 -29.38 -30.24
C ARG A 251 14.20 -29.63 -31.53
N SER A 252 14.71 -28.59 -32.19
CA SER A 252 15.39 -28.70 -33.48
C SER A 252 16.66 -29.59 -33.41
N PRO A 253 17.69 -29.26 -32.61
CA PRO A 253 18.88 -30.10 -32.49
C PRO A 253 18.56 -31.48 -31.91
N LEU A 254 17.64 -31.59 -30.94
CA LEU A 254 17.26 -32.87 -30.37
C LEU A 254 16.60 -33.80 -31.41
N THR A 255 15.76 -33.26 -32.29
CA THR A 255 15.11 -34.04 -33.38
C THR A 255 16.15 -34.53 -34.39
N VAL A 256 17.12 -33.69 -34.75
CA VAL A 256 18.19 -34.06 -35.68
C VAL A 256 19.13 -35.11 -35.06
N ALA A 257 19.55 -34.91 -33.80
CA ALA A 257 20.34 -35.89 -33.07
C ALA A 257 19.63 -37.25 -32.99
N ARG A 258 18.33 -37.24 -32.69
CA ARG A 258 17.51 -38.47 -32.67
C ARG A 258 17.43 -39.14 -34.04
N ALA A 259 17.18 -38.39 -35.11
CA ALA A 259 17.12 -38.94 -36.46
C ALA A 259 18.45 -39.57 -36.90
N ASN A 260 19.58 -38.92 -36.60
CA ASN A 260 20.90 -39.48 -36.88
C ASN A 260 21.20 -40.72 -36.05
N ALA A 261 20.76 -40.77 -34.79
CA ALA A 261 20.89 -41.97 -33.96
C ALA A 261 20.03 -43.14 -34.51
N GLU A 262 18.83 -42.84 -35.04
CA GLU A 262 17.98 -43.81 -35.73
C GLU A 262 18.66 -44.34 -37.01
N PHE A 263 19.21 -43.47 -37.86
CA PHE A 263 19.97 -43.88 -39.05
C PHE A 263 21.21 -44.70 -38.69
N MET A 264 21.94 -44.29 -37.66
CA MET A 264 23.12 -45.02 -37.17
C MET A 264 22.75 -46.42 -36.68
N LYS A 265 21.63 -46.56 -35.97
CA LYS A 265 21.11 -47.86 -35.52
C LYS A 265 20.71 -48.76 -36.69
N GLU A 266 20.07 -48.19 -37.72
CA GLU A 266 19.67 -48.92 -38.92
C GLU A 266 20.89 -49.43 -39.69
N ASP A 267 21.86 -48.56 -39.96
CA ASP A 267 23.12 -48.89 -40.65
C ASP A 267 23.93 -49.94 -39.86
N LEU A 268 24.01 -49.83 -38.53
CA LEU A 268 24.66 -50.84 -37.67
C LEU A 268 23.95 -52.20 -37.70
N SER A 269 22.61 -52.23 -37.81
CA SER A 269 21.86 -53.49 -37.87
C SER A 269 22.11 -54.28 -39.17
N GLN A 270 22.50 -53.58 -40.24
CA GLN A 270 22.83 -54.19 -41.53
C GLN A 270 24.24 -54.83 -41.56
N LEU A 271 25.11 -54.54 -40.58
CA LEU A 271 26.44 -55.18 -40.43
C LEU A 271 26.37 -56.69 -40.19
N THR A 272 25.21 -57.20 -39.75
CA THR A 272 24.98 -58.63 -39.53
C THR A 272 24.82 -59.43 -40.84
N LEU A 273 24.79 -58.77 -42.00
CA LEU A 273 24.70 -59.40 -43.33
C LEU A 273 26.09 -59.46 -44.01
N PHE A 274 26.31 -60.46 -44.87
CA PHE A 274 27.55 -60.65 -45.64
C PHE A 274 27.79 -59.49 -46.64
N LEU A 275 28.28 -58.36 -46.14
CA LEU A 275 28.57 -57.15 -46.92
C LEU A 275 29.96 -57.22 -47.55
N SER A 276 30.06 -56.72 -48.79
CA SER A 276 31.31 -56.53 -49.53
C SER A 276 32.22 -55.51 -48.81
N ASP A 277 33.54 -55.55 -49.03
CA ASP A 277 34.46 -54.62 -48.36
C ASP A 277 34.19 -53.14 -48.70
N LYS A 278 33.73 -52.84 -49.92
CA LYS A 278 33.27 -51.48 -50.30
C LYS A 278 32.02 -51.02 -49.55
N ASP A 279 31.11 -51.92 -49.20
CA ASP A 279 29.89 -51.58 -48.48
C ASP A 279 30.20 -51.27 -47.01
N LYS A 280 31.16 -51.99 -46.41
CA LYS A 280 31.67 -51.70 -45.06
C LYS A 280 32.36 -50.35 -44.97
N GLU A 281 33.14 -49.98 -45.99
CA GLU A 281 33.88 -48.71 -46.02
C GLU A 281 32.92 -47.50 -46.10
N LYS A 282 31.91 -47.59 -46.98
CA LYS A 282 30.85 -46.57 -47.10
C LYS A 282 29.98 -46.50 -45.84
N MET A 283 29.72 -47.63 -45.20
CA MET A 283 28.99 -47.69 -43.93
C MET A 283 29.77 -46.99 -42.81
N ASN A 284 31.07 -47.26 -42.68
CA ASN A 284 31.93 -46.57 -41.71
C ASN A 284 31.92 -45.04 -41.92
N GLU A 285 31.94 -44.58 -43.17
CA GLU A 285 31.84 -43.15 -43.49
C GLU A 285 30.49 -42.55 -43.04
N ASN A 286 29.38 -43.28 -43.21
CA ASN A 286 28.05 -42.86 -42.73
C ASN A 286 27.96 -42.82 -41.21
N LEU A 287 28.47 -43.84 -40.51
CA LEU A 287 28.50 -43.90 -39.06
C LEU A 287 29.29 -42.73 -38.46
N LEU A 288 30.42 -42.37 -39.08
CA LEU A 288 31.20 -41.20 -38.69
C LEU A 288 30.37 -39.92 -38.85
N LYS A 289 29.70 -39.73 -40.00
CA LYS A 289 28.83 -38.57 -40.26
C LYS A 289 27.67 -38.46 -39.29
N TYR A 290 27.01 -39.56 -38.93
CA TYR A 290 25.93 -39.54 -37.95
C TYR A 290 26.45 -39.17 -36.56
N THR A 291 27.59 -39.74 -36.15
CA THR A 291 28.22 -39.47 -34.85
C THR A 291 28.65 -38.01 -34.74
N GLU A 292 29.31 -37.48 -35.77
CA GLU A 292 29.66 -36.05 -35.86
C GLU A 292 28.42 -35.16 -35.80
N SER A 293 27.35 -35.54 -36.48
CA SER A 293 26.09 -34.77 -36.47
C SER A 293 25.38 -34.83 -35.11
N ILE A 294 25.45 -35.96 -34.38
CA ILE A 294 24.93 -36.07 -33.01
C ILE A 294 25.72 -35.17 -32.06
N ILE A 295 27.05 -35.28 -32.06
CA ILE A 295 27.94 -34.44 -31.22
C ILE A 295 27.69 -32.96 -31.51
N PHE A 296 27.61 -32.59 -32.79
CA PHE A 296 27.30 -31.21 -33.20
C PHE A 296 25.96 -30.72 -32.62
N ASN A 297 24.91 -31.53 -32.66
CA ASN A 297 23.60 -31.14 -32.12
C ASN A 297 23.53 -31.18 -30.59
N LEU A 298 24.37 -31.97 -29.90
CA LEU A 298 24.53 -31.90 -28.44
C LEU A 298 25.22 -30.59 -28.03
N ASN A 299 26.28 -30.17 -28.73
CA ASN A 299 26.94 -28.89 -28.48
C ASN A 299 25.97 -27.70 -28.71
N ARG A 300 25.04 -27.82 -29.68
CA ARG A 300 23.96 -26.82 -29.87
C ARG A 300 23.01 -26.74 -28.68
N LEU A 301 22.73 -27.86 -28.01
CA LEU A 301 21.87 -27.90 -26.84
C LEU A 301 22.54 -27.25 -25.63
N GLU A 302 23.85 -27.46 -25.46
CA GLU A 302 24.66 -26.76 -24.45
C GLU A 302 24.67 -25.25 -24.70
N GLU A 303 24.84 -24.80 -25.94
CA GLU A 303 24.79 -23.36 -26.28
C GLU A 303 23.41 -22.72 -25.97
N VAL A 304 22.32 -23.45 -26.19
CA VAL A 304 20.98 -22.98 -25.80
C VAL A 304 20.87 -22.87 -24.28
N ALA A 305 21.43 -23.82 -23.53
CA ALA A 305 21.46 -23.80 -22.07
C ALA A 305 22.31 -22.62 -21.54
N ASP A 306 23.49 -22.37 -22.13
CA ASP A 306 24.38 -21.26 -21.77
C ASP A 306 23.71 -19.90 -21.93
N ARG A 307 23.00 -19.69 -23.05
CA ARG A 307 22.25 -18.45 -23.30
C ARG A 307 21.15 -18.23 -22.26
N LEU A 308 20.53 -19.31 -21.80
CA LEU A 308 19.47 -19.33 -20.79
C LEU A 308 19.99 -18.95 -19.41
N GLN A 309 21.09 -19.57 -18.99
CA GLN A 309 21.72 -19.31 -17.70
C GLN A 309 22.13 -17.84 -17.55
N LEU A 310 22.66 -17.24 -18.61
CA LEU A 310 22.99 -15.81 -18.64
C LEU A 310 21.76 -14.89 -18.61
N GLN A 311 20.66 -15.27 -19.27
CA GLN A 311 19.44 -14.46 -19.26
C GLN A 311 18.79 -14.43 -17.88
N LEU A 312 18.72 -15.58 -17.20
CA LEU A 312 18.21 -15.68 -15.83
C LEU A 312 19.11 -14.95 -14.82
N SER A 313 20.42 -15.00 -15.02
CA SER A 313 21.39 -14.28 -14.19
C SER A 313 21.30 -12.75 -14.35
N ASN A 314 20.80 -12.25 -15.48
CA ASN A 314 20.61 -10.82 -15.70
C ASN A 314 19.31 -10.27 -15.08
N GLU A 315 18.28 -11.10 -14.86
CA GLU A 315 17.02 -10.68 -14.25
C GLU A 315 17.09 -10.71 -12.72
N ASN A 316 17.92 -11.59 -12.15
CA ASN A 316 18.30 -11.54 -10.74
C ASN A 316 19.59 -10.75 -10.59
N ASN A 317 19.47 -9.44 -10.36
CA ASN A 317 20.55 -8.58 -9.86
C ASN A 317 20.98 -8.94 -8.41
N ASP A 318 20.94 -10.22 -8.04
CA ASP A 318 21.58 -10.72 -6.85
C ASP A 318 23.02 -11.06 -7.22
N GLN A 319 23.94 -10.43 -6.51
CA GLN A 319 25.38 -10.63 -6.62
C GLN A 319 25.70 -12.13 -6.68
N LEU A 320 25.92 -12.64 -7.90
CA LEU A 320 26.61 -13.92 -8.11
C LEU A 320 27.90 -13.84 -7.30
N VAL A 321 28.00 -14.68 -6.28
CA VAL A 321 29.08 -14.64 -5.29
C VAL A 321 30.39 -14.95 -6.00
N LYS A 322 31.16 -13.91 -6.31
CA LYS A 322 32.49 -14.06 -6.88
C LYS A 322 33.42 -14.53 -5.77
N GLU A 323 33.88 -15.77 -5.84
CA GLU A 323 34.80 -16.34 -4.86
C GLU A 323 36.26 -16.12 -5.27
N PRO A 324 37.21 -16.12 -4.31
CA PRO A 324 38.64 -16.14 -4.63
C PRO A 324 39.00 -17.43 -5.37
N LEU A 325 39.44 -17.31 -6.63
CA LEU A 325 39.91 -18.40 -7.47
C LEU A 325 41.43 -18.36 -7.60
N PRO A 326 42.18 -19.30 -7.00
CA PRO A 326 43.62 -19.40 -7.17
C PRO A 326 43.99 -19.71 -8.63
N LEU A 327 44.85 -18.88 -9.23
CA LEU A 327 45.17 -18.99 -10.66
C LEU A 327 45.97 -20.25 -10.98
N ASP A 328 46.86 -20.70 -10.09
CA ASP A 328 47.60 -21.96 -10.26
C ASP A 328 46.68 -23.18 -10.39
N SER A 329 45.58 -23.21 -9.63
CA SER A 329 44.61 -24.30 -9.69
C SER A 329 43.84 -24.30 -11.02
N LEU A 330 43.43 -23.12 -11.49
CA LEU A 330 42.82 -22.96 -12.81
C LEU A 330 43.79 -23.35 -13.93
N ASN A 331 45.04 -22.90 -13.85
CA ASN A 331 46.09 -23.19 -14.83
C ASN A 331 46.33 -24.70 -14.98
N LEU A 332 46.33 -25.45 -13.87
CA LEU A 332 46.48 -26.90 -13.91
C LEU A 332 45.34 -27.57 -14.69
N LYS A 333 44.08 -27.17 -14.42
CA LYS A 333 42.89 -27.70 -15.12
C LYS A 333 42.93 -27.38 -16.61
N ILE A 334 43.17 -26.12 -16.95
CA ILE A 334 43.27 -25.66 -18.35
C ILE A 334 44.40 -26.37 -19.09
N ASN A 335 45.54 -26.61 -18.44
CA ASN A 335 46.64 -27.35 -19.06
C ASN A 335 46.27 -28.81 -19.36
N GLN A 336 45.58 -29.48 -18.44
CA GLN A 336 45.12 -30.86 -18.63
C GLN A 336 44.11 -30.94 -19.78
N GLU A 337 43.12 -30.04 -19.81
CA GLU A 337 42.15 -29.99 -20.89
C GLU A 337 42.78 -29.67 -22.25
N GLY A 338 43.72 -28.72 -22.29
CA GLY A 338 44.45 -28.38 -23.50
C GLY A 338 45.18 -29.58 -24.11
N HIS A 339 45.80 -30.42 -23.28
CA HIS A 339 46.39 -31.68 -23.72
C HIS A 339 45.36 -32.64 -24.32
N ILE A 340 44.26 -32.90 -23.60
CA ILE A 340 43.20 -33.84 -24.03
C ILE A 340 42.57 -33.38 -25.35
N LEU A 341 42.18 -32.10 -25.43
CA LEU A 341 41.57 -31.53 -26.63
C LEU A 341 42.54 -31.50 -27.80
N SER A 342 43.81 -31.18 -27.59
CA SER A 342 44.78 -31.19 -28.68
C SER A 342 45.00 -32.59 -29.24
N GLU A 343 45.15 -33.59 -28.37
CA GLU A 343 45.32 -35.00 -28.77
C GLU A 343 44.11 -35.51 -29.57
N GLN A 344 42.89 -35.21 -29.11
CA GLN A 344 41.64 -35.59 -29.78
C GLN A 344 41.56 -35.04 -31.22
N TYR A 345 42.08 -33.84 -31.47
CA TYR A 345 42.09 -33.20 -32.79
C TYR A 345 43.40 -33.44 -33.58
N GLY A 346 44.30 -34.29 -33.08
CA GLY A 346 45.55 -34.64 -33.73
C GLY A 346 46.61 -33.52 -33.74
N ASN A 347 46.61 -32.68 -32.71
CA ASN A 347 47.46 -31.50 -32.57
C ASN A 347 48.49 -31.66 -31.43
N GLU A 348 49.58 -30.88 -31.47
CA GLU A 348 50.60 -30.83 -30.43
C GLU A 348 50.33 -29.68 -29.44
N TRP A 349 50.13 -30.01 -28.15
CA TRP A 349 49.96 -29.01 -27.09
C TRP A 349 51.30 -28.59 -26.47
N LYS A 350 51.51 -27.29 -26.32
CA LYS A 350 52.65 -26.70 -25.61
C LYS A 350 52.16 -25.62 -24.66
N SER A 351 52.56 -25.66 -23.40
CA SER A 351 52.20 -24.63 -22.43
C SER A 351 53.39 -24.10 -21.65
N GLN A 352 53.31 -22.83 -21.27
CA GLN A 352 54.26 -22.17 -20.39
C GLN A 352 53.49 -21.31 -19.40
N PHE A 353 53.50 -21.70 -18.13
CA PHE A 353 52.86 -20.98 -17.05
C PHE A 353 53.92 -20.35 -16.15
N GLN A 354 53.77 -19.05 -15.86
CA GLN A 354 54.48 -18.42 -14.76
C GLN A 354 53.83 -18.84 -13.43
N ASP A 355 54.62 -19.40 -12.51
CA ASP A 355 54.16 -19.75 -11.16
C ASP A 355 53.62 -18.51 -10.43
N THR A 356 52.43 -18.62 -9.83
CA THR A 356 51.81 -17.50 -9.10
C THR A 356 50.89 -17.94 -7.96
N ASP A 357 51.13 -17.39 -6.78
CA ASP A 357 50.23 -17.53 -5.63
C ASP A 357 49.00 -16.60 -5.71
N ASP A 358 48.86 -15.83 -6.79
CA ASP A 358 47.79 -14.85 -6.92
C ASP A 358 46.42 -15.49 -7.23
N TYR A 359 45.36 -14.73 -6.98
CA TYR A 359 43.99 -15.16 -7.23
C TYR A 359 43.20 -14.10 -8.01
N THR A 360 42.13 -14.53 -8.68
CA THR A 360 41.13 -13.62 -9.24
C THR A 360 39.79 -13.80 -8.51
N THR A 361 38.86 -12.87 -8.68
CA THR A 361 37.55 -12.92 -8.02
C THR A 361 36.47 -13.09 -9.07
N THR A 362 36.06 -14.34 -9.29
CA THR A 362 35.19 -14.74 -10.39
C THR A 362 34.50 -16.08 -10.08
N GLU A 363 33.49 -16.44 -10.86
CA GLU A 363 32.99 -17.81 -10.92
C GLU A 363 33.98 -18.68 -11.72
N GLU A 364 34.43 -19.80 -11.13
CA GLU A 364 35.42 -20.69 -11.75
C GLU A 364 34.91 -21.28 -13.07
N SER A 365 33.67 -21.78 -13.09
CA SER A 365 33.02 -22.35 -14.27
C SER A 365 33.03 -21.39 -15.45
N ALA A 366 32.73 -20.11 -15.22
CA ALA A 366 32.62 -19.10 -16.28
C ALA A 366 33.98 -18.82 -16.95
N ILE A 367 35.04 -18.58 -16.17
CA ILE A 367 36.38 -18.33 -16.73
C ILE A 367 36.96 -19.60 -17.35
N HIS A 368 36.76 -20.74 -16.71
CA HIS A 368 37.18 -22.02 -17.25
C HIS A 368 36.54 -22.27 -18.62
N GLN A 369 35.22 -22.15 -18.73
CA GLN A 369 34.49 -22.30 -19.99
C GLN A 369 34.95 -21.30 -21.06
N ALA A 370 35.19 -20.04 -20.68
CA ALA A 370 35.69 -19.02 -21.61
C ALA A 370 37.05 -19.41 -22.21
N LEU A 371 37.98 -19.92 -21.39
CA LEU A 371 39.31 -20.36 -21.82
C LEU A 371 39.23 -21.66 -22.65
N THR A 372 38.44 -22.65 -22.23
CA THR A 372 38.23 -23.90 -22.97
C THR A 372 37.62 -23.62 -24.35
N ASN A 373 36.70 -22.66 -24.47
CA ASN A 373 36.16 -22.23 -25.76
C ASN A 373 37.23 -21.65 -26.70
N ILE A 374 38.22 -20.92 -26.17
CA ILE A 374 39.33 -20.42 -26.98
C ILE A 374 40.22 -21.57 -27.44
N ILE A 375 40.51 -22.52 -26.56
CA ILE A 375 41.32 -23.71 -26.87
C ILE A 375 40.63 -24.56 -27.95
N LEU A 376 39.32 -24.78 -27.83
CA LEU A 376 38.52 -25.49 -28.84
C LEU A 376 38.60 -24.78 -30.19
N ASN A 377 38.43 -23.45 -30.22
CA ASN A 377 38.58 -22.68 -31.46
C ASN A 377 39.99 -22.85 -32.05
N ALA A 378 41.04 -22.84 -31.23
CA ALA A 378 42.42 -23.06 -31.68
C ALA A 378 42.62 -24.48 -32.26
N CYS A 379 42.03 -25.51 -31.65
CA CYS A 379 42.06 -26.89 -32.13
C CYS A 379 41.33 -27.06 -33.46
N GLU A 380 40.13 -26.48 -33.59
CA GLU A 380 39.26 -26.64 -34.75
C GLU A 380 39.70 -25.82 -35.97
N HIS A 381 40.36 -24.70 -35.75
CA HIS A 381 40.75 -23.77 -36.79
C HIS A 381 42.22 -23.91 -37.13
N GLY A 382 42.54 -24.78 -38.09
CA GLY A 382 43.88 -24.93 -38.65
C GLY A 382 43.99 -26.15 -39.56
N HIS A 383 45.19 -26.38 -40.10
CA HIS A 383 45.53 -27.65 -40.76
C HIS A 383 46.24 -28.55 -39.75
N SER A 384 45.57 -29.61 -39.29
CA SER A 384 46.21 -30.63 -38.46
C SER A 384 47.21 -31.44 -39.29
N PRO A 385 48.39 -31.80 -38.74
CA PRO A 385 48.85 -31.49 -37.39
C PRO A 385 49.31 -30.03 -37.26
N GLN A 386 48.87 -29.36 -36.20
CA GLN A 386 49.34 -28.03 -35.79
C GLN A 386 49.80 -28.04 -34.33
N SER A 387 50.53 -27.01 -33.92
CA SER A 387 50.90 -26.79 -32.53
C SER A 387 50.05 -25.69 -31.92
N ILE A 388 49.51 -25.94 -30.73
CA ILE A 388 48.75 -24.98 -29.94
C ILE A 388 49.61 -24.60 -28.74
N HIS A 389 49.89 -23.31 -28.62
CA HIS A 389 50.74 -22.76 -27.59
C HIS A 389 49.93 -21.89 -26.63
N LEU A 390 49.97 -22.20 -25.33
CA LEU A 390 49.41 -21.37 -24.27
C LEU A 390 50.52 -20.80 -23.41
N THR A 391 50.59 -19.47 -23.32
CA THR A 391 51.46 -18.76 -22.38
C THR A 391 50.60 -18.06 -21.33
N PHE A 392 50.99 -18.20 -20.06
CA PHE A 392 50.36 -17.51 -18.95
C PHE A 392 51.40 -16.68 -18.18
N ILE A 393 51.13 -15.39 -18.01
CA ILE A 393 52.01 -14.43 -17.35
C ILE A 393 51.17 -13.55 -16.41
N VAL A 394 51.71 -13.23 -15.23
CA VAL A 394 51.12 -12.24 -14.33
C VAL A 394 52.02 -11.02 -14.24
N SER A 395 51.49 -9.86 -14.60
CA SER A 395 52.21 -8.58 -14.51
C SER A 395 51.26 -7.43 -14.16
N ASN A 396 51.75 -6.46 -13.38
CA ASN A 396 51.00 -5.22 -13.06
C ASN A 396 49.56 -5.44 -12.51
N GLY A 397 49.33 -6.52 -11.76
CA GLY A 397 48.00 -6.83 -11.20
C GLY A 397 47.01 -7.38 -12.23
N LYS A 398 47.50 -7.90 -13.35
CA LYS A 398 46.72 -8.55 -14.40
C LYS A 398 47.35 -9.90 -14.74
N ALA A 399 46.51 -10.90 -14.99
CA ALA A 399 46.89 -12.19 -15.51
C ALA A 399 46.54 -12.23 -16.99
N GLU A 400 47.50 -12.67 -17.79
CA GLU A 400 47.41 -12.71 -19.23
C GLU A 400 47.54 -14.15 -19.72
N TYR A 401 46.50 -14.65 -20.38
CA TYR A 401 46.52 -15.89 -21.13
C TYR A 401 46.67 -15.57 -22.62
N LYS A 402 47.66 -16.16 -23.27
CA LYS A 402 47.88 -16.02 -24.71
C LYS A 402 47.84 -17.40 -25.35
N ILE A 403 46.85 -17.64 -26.20
CA ILE A 403 46.63 -18.92 -26.88
C ILE A 403 46.85 -18.69 -28.37
N THR A 404 47.83 -19.39 -28.95
CA THR A 404 48.24 -19.26 -30.36
C THR A 404 48.18 -20.62 -31.04
N ASN A 405 47.68 -20.69 -32.27
CA ASN A 405 47.66 -21.93 -33.06
C ASN A 405 48.44 -21.77 -34.38
N SER A 406 49.30 -22.73 -34.71
CA SER A 406 50.20 -22.63 -35.86
C SER A 406 49.56 -22.94 -37.22
N GLY A 407 48.27 -23.28 -37.25
CA GLY A 407 47.60 -23.82 -38.43
C GLY A 407 46.68 -22.85 -39.19
N SER A 408 46.41 -21.65 -38.64
CA SER A 408 45.52 -20.66 -39.25
C SER A 408 45.89 -19.22 -38.87
N HIS A 409 45.24 -18.26 -39.52
CA HIS A 409 45.29 -16.84 -39.19
C HIS A 409 43.87 -16.28 -39.19
N PHE A 410 43.62 -15.23 -38.41
CA PHE A 410 42.38 -14.47 -38.50
C PHE A 410 42.38 -13.62 -39.78
N SER A 411 41.26 -13.51 -40.47
CA SER A 411 41.07 -12.49 -41.50
C SER A 411 40.91 -11.10 -40.87
N ASP A 412 41.08 -10.05 -41.67
CA ASP A 412 40.85 -8.67 -41.25
C ASP A 412 39.42 -8.46 -40.71
N ALA A 413 38.44 -9.17 -41.28
CA ALA A 413 37.06 -9.13 -40.80
C ALA A 413 36.92 -9.77 -39.42
N ALA A 414 37.60 -10.89 -39.17
CA ALA A 414 37.55 -11.58 -37.88
C ALA A 414 38.27 -10.80 -36.76
N LEU A 415 39.37 -10.12 -37.08
CA LEU A 415 40.06 -9.26 -36.11
C LEU A 415 39.16 -8.16 -35.54
N VAL A 416 38.18 -7.69 -36.32
CA VAL A 416 37.23 -6.66 -35.90
C VAL A 416 35.94 -7.27 -35.33
N HIS A 417 35.39 -8.29 -36.01
CA HIS A 417 34.02 -8.75 -35.78
C HIS A 417 33.90 -10.12 -35.12
N ALA A 418 34.99 -10.85 -34.85
CA ALA A 418 34.88 -12.20 -34.26
C ALA A 418 34.29 -12.23 -32.84
N THR A 419 34.28 -11.08 -32.15
CA THR A 419 33.58 -10.93 -30.86
C THR A 419 32.17 -10.36 -31.00
N ASP A 420 31.68 -10.14 -32.22
CA ASP A 420 30.31 -9.71 -32.50
C ASP A 420 29.37 -10.92 -32.59
N LYS A 421 28.12 -10.70 -32.19
CA LYS A 421 27.11 -11.75 -32.14
C LYS A 421 26.85 -12.31 -33.55
N GLY A 422 27.16 -13.59 -33.77
CA GLY A 422 26.81 -14.33 -34.98
C GLY A 422 27.81 -14.21 -36.13
N PHE A 423 29.04 -13.74 -35.87
CA PHE A 423 30.09 -13.63 -36.89
C PHE A 423 30.84 -14.97 -37.11
N SER A 424 31.03 -15.41 -38.35
CA SER A 424 31.84 -16.59 -38.71
C SER A 424 32.53 -16.42 -40.07
N GLU A 425 33.77 -16.90 -40.18
CA GLU A 425 34.58 -16.82 -41.41
C GLU A 425 34.24 -17.89 -42.46
N LYS A 426 33.74 -19.07 -42.04
CA LYS A 426 33.37 -20.14 -42.97
C LYS A 426 31.95 -19.91 -43.51
N LYS A 427 31.84 -19.40 -44.73
CA LYS A 427 30.58 -19.28 -45.50
C LYS A 427 30.10 -20.65 -46.02
N ASN A 428 29.77 -21.60 -45.14
CA ASN A 428 29.02 -22.80 -45.55
C ASN A 428 27.56 -22.66 -45.13
N TYR A 429 26.70 -22.41 -46.12
CA TYR A 429 25.25 -22.18 -45.99
C TYR A 429 24.46 -23.37 -45.40
N THR A 430 25.09 -24.50 -45.11
CA THR A 430 24.45 -25.69 -44.50
C THR A 430 24.62 -25.81 -42.98
N GLN A 431 25.33 -24.89 -42.32
CA GLN A 431 25.59 -24.96 -40.87
C GLN A 431 25.33 -23.61 -40.21
N ASN A 432 24.16 -23.46 -39.60
CA ASN A 432 23.63 -22.18 -39.10
C ASN A 432 24.23 -21.70 -37.76
N ILE A 433 25.30 -22.33 -37.26
CA ILE A 433 25.83 -22.09 -35.91
C ILE A 433 27.36 -22.25 -35.91
N LYS A 434 28.03 -21.25 -36.48
CA LYS A 434 29.42 -20.93 -36.16
C LYS A 434 29.42 -19.43 -35.84
N GLY A 435 30.13 -19.00 -34.79
CA GLY A 435 30.25 -17.58 -34.45
C GLY A 435 29.69 -17.10 -33.11
N VAL A 436 29.45 -18.01 -32.16
CA VAL A 436 28.93 -17.67 -30.82
C VAL A 436 30.00 -17.78 -29.74
N GLY A 437 30.98 -18.69 -29.90
CA GLY A 437 32.03 -18.95 -28.91
C GLY A 437 32.82 -17.70 -28.51
N LEU A 438 33.45 -17.01 -29.47
CA LEU A 438 34.25 -15.81 -29.18
C LEU A 438 33.42 -14.62 -28.67
N TYR A 439 32.19 -14.44 -29.16
CA TYR A 439 31.24 -13.44 -28.62
C TYR A 439 30.95 -13.71 -27.14
N PHE A 440 30.65 -14.96 -26.78
CA PHE A 440 30.38 -15.36 -25.40
C PHE A 440 31.62 -15.21 -24.51
N THR A 441 32.77 -15.72 -24.96
CA THR A 441 34.05 -15.58 -24.26
C THR A 441 34.34 -14.11 -23.98
N ALA A 442 34.25 -13.24 -24.99
CA ALA A 442 34.52 -11.81 -24.80
C ALA A 442 33.55 -11.16 -23.80
N ARG A 443 32.29 -11.62 -23.74
CA ARG A 443 31.31 -11.13 -22.77
C ARG A 443 31.67 -11.56 -21.34
N VAL A 444 31.93 -12.85 -21.12
CA VAL A 444 32.30 -13.41 -19.79
C VAL A 444 33.56 -12.73 -19.24
N ILE A 445 34.55 -12.51 -20.10
CA ILE A 445 35.79 -11.82 -19.73
C ILE A 445 35.50 -10.36 -19.31
N ARG A 446 34.67 -9.62 -20.06
CA ARG A 446 34.29 -8.23 -19.71
C ARG A 446 33.47 -8.13 -18.43
N GLU A 447 32.53 -9.06 -18.19
CA GLU A 447 31.72 -9.11 -16.95
C GLU A 447 32.58 -9.39 -15.70
N ASN A 448 33.78 -9.96 -15.89
CA ASN A 448 34.79 -10.16 -14.86
C ASN A 448 35.88 -9.07 -14.83
N GLY A 449 35.63 -7.93 -15.50
CA GLY A 449 36.55 -6.79 -15.51
C GLY A 449 37.82 -7.00 -16.33
N GLY A 450 37.81 -8.01 -17.21
CA GLY A 450 38.90 -8.33 -18.12
C GLY A 450 38.69 -7.82 -19.54
N GLU A 451 39.67 -8.09 -20.40
CA GLU A 451 39.71 -7.70 -21.81
C GLU A 451 40.13 -8.91 -22.67
N LEU A 452 39.60 -8.97 -23.90
CA LEU A 452 39.95 -10.01 -24.88
C LEU A 452 40.40 -9.33 -26.19
N TYR A 453 41.54 -9.77 -26.72
CA TYR A 453 42.12 -9.27 -27.97
C TYR A 453 42.41 -10.41 -28.94
N LEU A 454 42.18 -10.13 -30.22
CA LEU A 454 42.49 -11.02 -31.34
C LEU A 454 43.62 -10.39 -32.15
N SER A 455 44.62 -11.20 -32.52
CA SER A 455 45.75 -10.74 -33.32
C SER A 455 46.32 -11.89 -34.16
N ASN A 456 47.11 -11.54 -35.18
CA ASN A 456 47.97 -12.50 -35.87
C ASN A 456 49.41 -12.22 -35.45
N THR A 457 50.15 -13.28 -35.12
CA THR A 457 51.59 -13.20 -34.82
C THR A 457 52.40 -12.78 -36.07
N PRO A 458 53.65 -12.32 -35.92
CA PRO A 458 54.53 -12.01 -37.05
C PRO A 458 54.70 -13.18 -38.03
N GLU A 459 54.61 -14.41 -37.53
CA GLU A 459 54.68 -15.66 -38.30
C GLU A 459 53.37 -16.00 -39.03
N GLY A 460 52.31 -15.21 -38.81
CA GLY A 460 51.00 -15.39 -39.43
C GLY A 460 50.10 -16.37 -38.70
N TYR A 461 50.31 -16.61 -37.41
CA TYR A 461 49.47 -17.50 -36.59
C TYR A 461 48.40 -16.72 -35.83
N ALA A 462 47.17 -17.26 -35.81
CA ALA A 462 46.07 -16.72 -35.02
C ALA A 462 46.38 -16.80 -33.53
N CYS A 463 46.14 -15.69 -32.84
CA CYS A 463 46.43 -15.51 -31.42
C CYS A 463 45.26 -14.81 -30.72
N VAL A 464 44.79 -15.42 -29.63
CA VAL A 464 43.80 -14.84 -28.72
C VAL A 464 44.49 -14.54 -27.39
N GLN A 465 44.33 -13.31 -26.93
CA GLN A 465 44.88 -12.81 -25.67
C GLN A 465 43.73 -12.45 -24.74
N VAL A 466 43.75 -13.01 -23.54
CA VAL A 466 42.76 -12.76 -22.48
C VAL A 466 43.47 -12.16 -21.29
N ILE A 467 42.97 -11.03 -20.81
CA ILE A 467 43.53 -10.28 -19.69
C ILE A 467 42.47 -10.22 -18.59
N ILE A 468 42.79 -10.71 -17.39
CA ILE A 468 41.87 -10.66 -16.24
C ILE A 468 42.55 -9.97 -15.04
N PRO A 469 41.78 -9.25 -14.20
CA PRO A 469 42.32 -8.60 -13.01
C PRO A 469 42.72 -9.63 -11.95
N VAL A 470 43.80 -9.33 -11.24
CA VAL A 470 44.41 -10.21 -10.24
C VAL A 470 44.52 -9.50 -8.91
N VAL A 471 44.22 -10.21 -7.84
CA VAL A 471 44.43 -9.79 -6.47
C VAL A 471 45.63 -10.54 -5.92
N LYS A 472 46.62 -9.78 -5.45
CA LYS A 472 47.82 -10.37 -4.84
C LYS A 472 47.47 -11.03 -3.52
N LYS A 473 47.94 -12.26 -3.33
CA LYS A 473 47.95 -12.89 -2.01
C LYS A 473 49.02 -12.19 -1.18
N LYS A 474 48.63 -11.59 -0.05
CA LYS A 474 49.52 -10.86 0.85
C LYS A 474 50.50 -11.77 1.58
#